data_AF-A0A3D1BBF0-F1
#
_entry.id   AF-A0A3D1BBF0-F1
#
_cell.length_a   1.000
_cell.length_b   1.000
_cell.length_c   1.000
_cell.angle_alpha   90.00
_cell.angle_beta   90.00
_cell.angle_gamma   90.00
#
_symmetry.space_group_name_H-M   'P 1'
#
loop_
_entity.id
_entity.type
_entity.pdbx_description
1 polymer ?
#
loop_
_entity_poly.entity_id
_entity_poly.type
_entity_poly.pdbx_seq_one_letter_code
_entity_poly.pdbx_strand_id
1 'polypeptide(L)'
;MKDSIRHLIQQALARLTAEGVLPEGSNPTIQVENTRDKSHGDFASNVAMMLAKPAGMKPRDLAQKLIDALPADPSVSKVEIAGPGFLNFFQNSAALAQRLDAALADPLLGVSKTGSRQRVVVDLSSPNLAKEMHVGHLRSTIIGDAVARVLEFLGDEVIRQNHVGDWGTQFGMLLAYVMEQPKGFDSPEL
;
A
#
# COMPACT_ATOMS: atom_id res chain seq x y z
N MET A 1 -7.20 9.59 -0.75
CA MET A 1 -8.64 9.83 -0.97
C MET A 1 -9.50 8.63 -0.58
N LYS A 2 -9.24 7.42 -1.08
CA LYS A 2 -10.00 6.21 -0.66
C LYS A 2 -9.99 6.02 0.87
N ASP A 3 -8.84 6.19 1.51
CA ASP A 3 -8.74 6.09 2.97
C ASP A 3 -9.49 7.22 3.69
N SER A 4 -9.45 8.43 3.14
CA SER A 4 -10.24 9.58 3.64
C SER A 4 -11.74 9.27 3.58
N ILE A 5 -12.25 8.78 2.44
CA ILE A 5 -13.66 8.38 2.28
C ILE A 5 -14.00 7.24 3.25
N ARG A 6 -13.11 6.25 3.40
CA ARG A 6 -13.28 5.17 4.38
C ARG A 6 -13.44 5.73 5.79
N HIS A 7 -12.62 6.72 6.16
CA HIS A 7 -12.69 7.37 7.46
C HIS A 7 -13.99 8.15 7.65
N LEU A 8 -14.44 8.90 6.64
CA LEU A 8 -15.74 9.60 6.67
C LEU A 8 -16.91 8.62 6.86
N ILE A 9 -16.91 7.51 6.11
CA ILE A 9 -17.92 6.45 6.26
C ILE A 9 -17.85 5.84 7.66
N GLN A 10 -16.65 5.58 8.19
CA GLN A 10 -16.49 5.02 9.54
C GLN A 10 -17.04 5.96 10.62
N GLN A 11 -16.83 7.28 10.49
CA GLN A 11 -17.40 8.27 11.39
C GLN A 11 -18.93 8.33 11.29
N ALA A 12 -19.48 8.30 10.07
CA ALA A 12 -20.93 8.24 9.85
C ALA A 12 -21.55 6.98 10.46
N LEU A 13 -20.90 5.82 10.31
CA LEU A 13 -21.34 4.57 10.92
C LEU A 13 -21.32 4.64 12.44
N ALA A 14 -20.25 5.15 13.04
CA ALA A 14 -20.15 5.32 14.49
C ALA A 14 -21.29 6.20 15.03
N ARG A 15 -21.63 7.27 14.32
CA ARG A 15 -22.76 8.14 14.65
C ARG A 15 -24.10 7.40 14.55
N LEU A 16 -24.35 6.68 13.46
CA LEU A 16 -25.60 5.92 13.29
C LEU A 16 -25.75 4.77 14.30
N THR A 17 -24.65 4.16 14.74
CA THR A 17 -24.66 3.20 15.86
C THR A 17 -25.03 3.88 17.17
N ALA A 18 -24.43 5.04 17.48
CA ALA A 18 -24.76 5.81 18.68
C ALA A 18 -26.22 6.31 18.69
N GLU A 19 -26.81 6.58 17.52
CA GLU A 19 -28.21 6.95 17.34
C GLU A 19 -29.17 5.74 17.36
N GLY A 20 -28.66 4.52 17.51
CA GLY A 20 -29.47 3.29 17.58
C GLY A 20 -30.03 2.82 16.23
N VAL A 21 -29.56 3.38 15.12
CA VAL A 21 -29.99 2.98 13.75
C VAL A 21 -29.33 1.68 13.33
N LEU A 22 -28.06 1.47 13.73
CA LEU A 22 -27.30 0.25 13.47
C LEU A 22 -27.10 -0.53 14.77
N PRO A 23 -27.22 -1.87 14.74
CA PRO A 23 -26.95 -2.67 15.93
C PRO A 23 -25.48 -2.56 16.35
N GLU A 24 -25.25 -2.56 17.67
CA GLU A 24 -23.90 -2.56 18.24
C GLU A 24 -23.10 -3.79 17.75
N GLY A 25 -21.80 -3.60 17.48
CA GLY A 25 -20.92 -4.65 16.94
C GLY A 25 -20.91 -4.78 15.42
N SER A 26 -21.67 -3.94 14.69
CA SER A 26 -21.61 -3.87 13.23
C SER A 26 -20.28 -3.28 12.74
N ASN A 27 -19.29 -4.13 12.45
CA ASN A 27 -18.00 -3.74 11.87
C ASN A 27 -17.87 -4.24 10.42
N PRO A 28 -18.52 -3.60 9.44
CA PRO A 28 -18.37 -4.00 8.05
C PRO A 28 -16.97 -3.66 7.53
N THR A 29 -16.46 -4.50 6.64
CA THR A 29 -15.31 -4.12 5.81
C THR A 29 -15.75 -3.05 4.80
N ILE A 30 -15.39 -1.79 5.06
CA ILE A 30 -15.76 -0.67 4.19
C ILE A 30 -14.95 -0.74 2.89
N GLN A 31 -15.65 -1.06 1.79
CA GLN A 31 -15.10 -1.06 0.44
C GLN A 31 -15.35 0.28 -0.24
N VAL A 32 -14.29 0.85 -0.80
CA VAL A 32 -14.32 2.08 -1.61
C VAL A 32 -13.56 1.82 -2.90
N GLU A 33 -14.27 1.84 -4.01
CA GLU A 33 -13.73 1.52 -5.33
C GLU A 33 -13.76 2.74 -6.24
N ASN A 34 -12.94 2.71 -7.30
CA ASN A 34 -13.04 3.73 -8.36
C ASN A 34 -14.24 3.39 -9.23
N THR A 35 -15.01 4.40 -9.59
CA THR A 35 -16.09 4.27 -10.56
C THR A 35 -15.50 4.06 -11.97
N ARG A 36 -16.19 3.27 -12.81
CA ARG A 36 -15.82 3.11 -14.23
C ARG A 36 -16.33 4.26 -15.08
N ASP A 37 -17.54 4.72 -14.78
CA ASP A 37 -18.16 5.88 -15.42
C ASP A 37 -18.06 7.10 -14.51
N LYS A 38 -17.53 8.20 -15.04
CA LYS A 38 -17.40 9.48 -14.34
C LYS A 38 -18.74 10.15 -14.06
N SER A 39 -19.82 9.78 -14.77
CA SER A 39 -21.18 10.21 -14.45
C SER A 39 -21.63 9.75 -13.05
N HIS A 40 -21.01 8.69 -12.53
CA HIS A 40 -21.27 8.13 -11.20
C HIS A 40 -20.28 8.63 -10.14
N GLY A 41 -19.55 9.71 -10.40
CA GLY A 41 -18.55 10.25 -9.47
C GLY A 41 -17.18 9.63 -9.68
N ASP A 42 -16.30 9.76 -8.68
CA ASP A 42 -14.92 9.25 -8.72
C ASP A 42 -14.74 7.98 -7.90
N PHE A 43 -15.52 7.85 -6.82
CA PHE A 43 -15.48 6.69 -5.93
C PHE A 43 -16.89 6.21 -5.59
N ALA A 44 -17.03 4.91 -5.36
CA ALA A 44 -18.29 4.31 -4.94
C ALA A 44 -18.10 3.40 -3.72
N SER A 45 -19.13 3.34 -2.87
CA SER A 45 -19.22 2.38 -1.77
C SER A 45 -20.59 1.70 -1.73
N ASN A 46 -20.60 0.39 -1.45
CA ASN A 46 -21.81 -0.43 -1.28
C ASN A 46 -22.19 -0.63 0.20
N VAL A 47 -21.58 0.11 1.13
CA VAL A 47 -21.71 -0.10 2.58
C VAL A 47 -23.18 -0.08 3.06
N ALA A 48 -24.01 0.79 2.48
CA ALA A 48 -25.43 0.86 2.82
C ALA A 48 -26.17 -0.44 2.47
N MET A 49 -25.82 -1.08 1.36
CA MET A 49 -26.43 -2.36 0.95
C MET A 49 -26.02 -3.50 1.87
N MET A 50 -24.77 -3.51 2.31
CA MET A 50 -24.27 -4.53 3.24
C MET A 50 -24.95 -4.43 4.61
N LEU A 51 -25.21 -3.21 5.08
CA LEU A 51 -25.75 -2.94 6.41
C LEU A 51 -27.29 -2.82 6.45
N ALA A 52 -27.96 -2.73 5.31
CA ALA A 52 -29.41 -2.58 5.23
C ALA A 52 -30.17 -3.68 6.00
N LYS A 53 -29.77 -4.94 5.80
CA LYS A 53 -30.41 -6.09 6.46
C LYS A 53 -30.17 -6.08 7.98
N PRO A 54 -28.93 -5.92 8.49
CA PRO A 54 -28.68 -5.70 9.92
C PRO A 54 -29.45 -4.52 10.52
N ALA A 55 -29.61 -3.43 9.77
CA ALA A 55 -30.35 -2.25 10.19
C ALA A 55 -31.88 -2.42 10.17
N GLY A 56 -32.40 -3.48 9.54
CA GLY A 56 -33.84 -3.62 9.28
C GLY A 56 -34.40 -2.54 8.35
N MET A 57 -33.56 -1.94 7.51
CA MET A 57 -33.91 -0.82 6.63
C MET A 57 -33.79 -1.19 5.15
N LYS A 58 -34.46 -0.43 4.27
CA LYS A 58 -34.17 -0.50 2.84
C LYS A 58 -32.79 0.10 2.57
N PRO A 59 -31.98 -0.47 1.67
CA PRO A 59 -30.62 0.03 1.43
C PRO A 59 -30.55 1.50 1.01
N ARG A 60 -31.53 1.98 0.24
CA ARG A 60 -31.61 3.39 -0.15
C ARG A 60 -31.90 4.34 1.02
N ASP A 61 -32.74 3.91 1.96
CA ASP A 61 -33.07 4.70 3.15
C ASP A 61 -31.85 4.78 4.09
N LEU A 62 -31.12 3.67 4.23
CA LEU A 62 -29.86 3.64 4.98
C LEU A 62 -28.77 4.47 4.29
N ALA A 63 -28.70 4.45 2.95
CA ALA A 63 -27.77 5.28 2.19
C ALA A 63 -28.03 6.78 2.43
N GLN A 64 -29.29 7.21 2.49
CA GLN A 64 -29.62 8.59 2.82
C GLN A 64 -29.19 8.96 4.24
N LYS A 65 -29.51 8.12 5.24
CA LYS A 65 -29.05 8.32 6.61
C LYS A 65 -27.53 8.39 6.73
N LEU A 66 -26.82 7.57 5.96
CA LEU A 66 -25.35 7.63 5.91
C LEU A 66 -24.87 8.95 5.36
N ILE A 67 -25.44 9.45 4.26
CA ILE A 67 -25.09 10.76 3.69
C ILE A 67 -25.34 11.88 4.71
N ASP A 68 -26.49 11.86 5.38
CA ASP A 68 -26.85 12.87 6.38
C ASP A 68 -25.93 12.83 7.62
N ALA A 69 -25.38 11.65 7.93
CA ALA A 69 -24.44 11.43 9.01
C ALA A 69 -22.97 11.69 8.62
N LEU A 70 -22.64 11.86 7.33
CA LEU A 70 -21.28 12.13 6.89
C LEU A 70 -20.82 13.51 7.44
N PRO A 71 -19.60 13.59 8.00
CA PRO A 71 -19.01 14.87 8.32
C PRO A 71 -18.68 15.64 7.04
N ALA A 72 -18.75 16.97 7.11
CA ALA A 72 -18.33 17.82 6.01
C ALA A 72 -16.83 17.67 5.76
N ASP A 73 -16.43 17.40 4.52
CA ASP A 73 -15.03 17.31 4.08
C ASP A 73 -14.85 18.15 2.81
N PRO A 74 -13.93 19.14 2.81
CA PRO A 74 -13.71 20.02 1.65
C PRO A 74 -13.21 19.28 0.40
N SER A 75 -12.72 18.06 0.54
CA SER A 75 -12.23 17.20 -0.54
C SER A 75 -13.37 16.52 -1.32
N VAL A 76 -14.59 16.51 -0.79
CA VAL A 76 -15.78 15.90 -1.39
C VAL A 76 -16.73 17.01 -1.81
N SER A 77 -17.08 17.09 -3.09
CA SER A 77 -18.00 18.12 -3.60
C SER A 77 -19.46 17.75 -3.36
N LYS A 78 -19.81 16.46 -3.56
CA LYS A 78 -21.14 15.92 -3.30
C LYS A 78 -21.09 14.40 -3.16
N VAL A 79 -22.13 13.85 -2.55
CA VAL A 79 -22.39 12.41 -2.47
C VAL A 79 -23.80 12.14 -2.98
N GLU A 80 -23.94 11.18 -3.90
CA GLU A 80 -25.22 10.81 -4.50
C GLU A 80 -25.54 9.34 -4.27
N ILE A 81 -26.83 9.01 -4.19
CA ILE A 81 -27.28 7.62 -4.09
C ILE A 81 -27.58 7.09 -5.50
N ALA A 82 -26.90 6.03 -5.90
CA ALA A 82 -27.14 5.35 -7.16
C ALA A 82 -27.79 3.97 -6.98
N GLY A 83 -28.72 3.66 -7.88
CA GLY A 83 -29.39 2.36 -7.97
C GLY A 83 -30.00 1.91 -6.64
N PRO A 84 -29.67 0.69 -6.16
CA PRO A 84 -30.28 0.14 -4.95
C PRO A 84 -29.79 0.79 -3.65
N GLY A 85 -28.67 1.53 -3.65
CA GLY A 85 -28.08 2.09 -2.42
C GLY A 85 -26.55 2.26 -2.47
N PHE A 86 -25.96 2.44 -3.66
CA PHE A 86 -24.55 2.80 -3.76
C PHE A 86 -24.37 4.26 -3.37
N LEU A 87 -23.31 4.55 -2.62
CA LEU A 87 -22.87 5.90 -2.31
C LEU A 87 -21.78 6.30 -3.31
N ASN A 88 -22.11 7.23 -4.20
CA ASN A 88 -21.21 7.77 -5.20
C ASN A 88 -20.63 9.10 -4.72
N PHE A 89 -19.31 9.15 -4.55
CA PHE A 89 -18.56 10.31 -4.08
C PHE A 89 -17.93 11.04 -5.25
N PHE A 90 -18.19 12.35 -5.32
CA PHE A 90 -17.58 13.25 -6.30
C PHE A 90 -16.45 14.01 -5.61
N GLN A 91 -15.25 13.93 -6.17
CA GLN A 91 -14.11 14.66 -5.62
C GLN A 91 -14.27 16.16 -5.93
N ASN A 92 -13.86 17.00 -4.99
CA ASN A 92 -13.78 18.43 -5.23
C ASN A 92 -12.54 18.74 -6.09
N SER A 93 -12.75 19.17 -7.34
CA SER A 93 -11.68 19.48 -8.29
C SER A 93 -10.79 20.64 -7.84
N ALA A 94 -11.34 21.65 -7.16
CA ALA A 94 -10.54 22.76 -6.66
C ALA A 94 -9.61 22.30 -5.52
N ALA A 95 -10.11 21.47 -4.60
CA ALA A 95 -9.28 20.88 -3.55
C ALA A 95 -8.22 19.91 -4.12
N LEU A 96 -8.54 19.20 -5.20
CA LEU A 96 -7.57 18.37 -5.91
C LEU A 96 -6.47 19.22 -6.56
N ALA A 97 -6.84 20.30 -7.26
CA ALA A 97 -5.89 21.21 -7.88
C ALA A 97 -4.91 21.81 -6.86
N GLN A 98 -5.42 22.30 -5.72
CA GLN A 98 -4.58 22.81 -4.63
C GLN A 98 -3.59 21.76 -4.10
N ARG A 99 -4.01 20.49 -3.99
CA ARG A 99 -3.10 19.41 -3.58
C ARG A 99 -2.03 19.12 -4.63
N LEU A 100 -2.37 19.22 -5.91
CA LEU A 100 -1.39 19.04 -6.99
C LEU A 100 -0.37 20.19 -7.00
N ASP A 101 -0.81 21.44 -6.82
CA ASP A 101 0.09 22.59 -6.72
C ASP A 101 1.04 22.45 -5.52
N ALA A 102 0.53 22.03 -4.36
CA ALA A 102 1.35 21.77 -3.18
C ALA A 102 2.34 20.63 -3.41
N ALA A 103 1.93 19.54 -4.07
CA ALA A 103 2.81 18.42 -4.40
C ALA A 103 3.91 18.85 -5.38
N LEU A 104 3.59 19.64 -6.41
CA LEU A 104 4.57 20.14 -7.37
C LEU A 104 5.62 21.06 -6.73
N ALA A 105 5.26 21.76 -5.65
CA ALA A 105 6.17 22.59 -4.88
C ALA A 105 7.06 21.81 -3.90
N ASP A 106 6.75 20.55 -3.62
CA ASP A 106 7.49 19.68 -2.70
C ASP A 106 8.51 18.82 -3.47
N PRO A 107 9.81 18.83 -3.09
CA PRO A 107 10.82 17.96 -3.68
C PRO A 107 10.47 16.47 -3.71
N LEU A 108 9.61 16.01 -2.79
CA LEU A 108 9.16 14.62 -2.69
C LEU A 108 7.73 14.42 -3.22
N LEU A 109 7.16 15.40 -3.91
CA LEU A 109 5.81 15.33 -4.49
C LEU A 109 4.70 15.06 -3.46
N GLY A 110 4.88 15.53 -2.22
CA GLY A 110 3.96 15.26 -1.13
C GLY A 110 3.98 13.81 -0.63
N VAL A 111 4.94 12.99 -1.08
CA VAL A 111 5.13 11.64 -0.56
C VAL A 111 5.73 11.74 0.84
N SER A 112 5.00 11.20 1.81
CA SER A 112 5.42 11.13 3.20
C SER A 112 5.18 9.73 3.75
N LYS A 113 6.04 9.31 4.67
CA LYS A 113 5.86 8.06 5.41
C LYS A 113 4.86 8.26 6.55
N THR A 114 3.89 7.36 6.63
CA THR A 114 3.04 7.24 7.82
C THR A 114 3.83 6.54 8.92
N GLY A 115 4.03 7.22 10.05
CA GLY A 115 4.75 6.70 11.21
C GLY A 115 6.21 7.13 11.30
N SER A 116 6.91 6.64 12.31
CA SER A 116 8.30 7.02 12.57
C SER A 116 9.29 6.30 11.64
N ARG A 117 10.45 6.93 11.45
CA ARG A 117 11.63 6.31 10.83
C ARG A 117 11.96 4.99 11.52
N GLN A 118 12.20 3.96 10.72
CA GLN A 118 12.57 2.62 11.16
C GLN A 118 13.96 2.26 10.64
N ARG A 119 14.61 1.31 11.32
CA ARG A 119 15.79 0.61 10.80
C ARG A 119 15.33 -0.71 10.18
N VAL A 120 15.55 -0.88 8.88
CA VAL A 120 15.07 -2.04 8.12
C VAL A 120 16.23 -2.78 7.49
N VAL A 121 16.35 -4.08 7.75
CA VAL A 121 17.31 -4.96 7.07
C VAL A 121 16.61 -5.60 5.88
N VAL A 122 17.21 -5.48 4.70
CA VAL A 122 16.74 -6.13 3.47
C VAL A 122 17.78 -7.15 3.05
N ASP A 123 17.46 -8.44 3.22
CA ASP A 123 18.27 -9.55 2.70
C ASP A 123 17.95 -9.73 1.20
N LEU A 124 18.98 -9.64 0.37
CA LEU A 124 18.84 -9.70 -1.08
C LEU A 124 20.05 -10.36 -1.75
N SER A 125 19.86 -10.78 -3.00
CA SER A 125 20.87 -11.39 -3.86
C SER A 125 21.31 -12.78 -3.37
N SER A 126 22.13 -12.83 -2.32
CA SER A 126 22.60 -14.03 -1.63
C SER A 126 23.17 -15.12 -2.56
N PRO A 127 24.12 -14.79 -3.46
CA PRO A 127 24.78 -15.76 -4.33
C PRO A 127 25.75 -16.65 -3.55
N ASN A 128 26.00 -17.86 -4.06
CA ASN A 128 27.05 -18.74 -3.52
C ASN A 128 28.41 -18.36 -4.13
N LEU A 129 29.41 -18.03 -3.30
CA LEU A 129 30.70 -17.53 -3.79
C LEU A 129 31.54 -18.58 -4.53
N ALA A 130 31.28 -19.86 -4.28
CA ALA A 130 31.99 -20.97 -4.92
C ALA A 130 31.31 -21.42 -6.22
N LYS A 131 30.31 -20.68 -6.71
CA LYS A 131 29.62 -20.90 -7.99
C LYS A 131 29.37 -19.57 -8.68
N GLU A 132 29.30 -19.59 -10.00
CA GLU A 132 28.90 -18.40 -10.74
C GLU A 132 27.48 -17.95 -10.38
N MET A 133 27.27 -16.63 -10.33
CA MET A 133 25.95 -16.06 -10.16
C MET A 133 25.10 -16.35 -11.39
N HIS A 134 24.01 -17.11 -11.21
CA HIS A 134 23.04 -17.38 -12.28
C HIS A 134 21.72 -16.58 -12.11
N VAL A 135 20.84 -16.70 -13.11
CA VAL A 135 19.52 -16.02 -13.18
C VAL A 135 18.63 -16.19 -11.95
N GLY A 136 18.85 -17.24 -11.15
CA GLY A 136 18.12 -17.48 -9.90
C GLY A 136 18.35 -16.39 -8.85
N HIS A 137 19.54 -15.78 -8.83
CA HIS A 137 19.90 -14.70 -7.89
C HIS A 137 19.45 -13.32 -8.40
N LEU A 138 19.22 -13.15 -9.71
CA LEU A 138 18.81 -11.87 -10.29
C LEU A 138 17.47 -11.38 -9.73
N ARG A 139 16.50 -12.28 -9.57
CA ARG A 139 15.18 -11.92 -9.04
C ARG A 139 15.27 -11.35 -7.63
N SER A 140 16.01 -12.02 -6.74
CA SER A 140 16.24 -11.55 -5.37
C SER A 140 16.96 -10.20 -5.35
N THR A 141 17.98 -10.05 -6.20
CA THR A 141 18.75 -8.80 -6.32
C THR A 141 17.87 -7.62 -6.75
N ILE A 142 17.09 -7.78 -7.83
CA ILE A 142 16.27 -6.69 -8.39
C ILE A 142 15.13 -6.32 -7.43
N ILE A 143 14.39 -7.31 -6.92
CA ILE A 143 13.26 -7.05 -6.02
C ILE A 143 13.76 -6.45 -4.70
N GLY A 144 14.82 -7.02 -4.12
CA GLY A 144 15.40 -6.54 -2.88
C GLY A 144 15.90 -5.10 -3.00
N ASP A 145 16.61 -4.76 -4.09
CA ASP A 145 17.09 -3.38 -4.27
C ASP A 145 15.95 -2.40 -4.54
N ALA A 146 14.92 -2.80 -5.29
CA ALA A 146 13.74 -1.97 -5.50
C ALA A 146 13.02 -1.67 -4.17
N VAL A 147 12.84 -2.69 -3.30
CA VAL A 147 12.25 -2.51 -1.97
C VAL A 147 13.12 -1.60 -1.10
N ALA A 148 14.44 -1.81 -1.09
CA ALA A 148 15.36 -0.98 -0.32
C ALA A 148 15.30 0.50 -0.75
N ARG A 149 15.26 0.79 -2.05
CA ARG A 149 15.12 2.16 -2.58
C ARG A 149 13.82 2.81 -2.17
N VAL A 150 12.70 2.08 -2.20
CA VAL A 150 11.40 2.61 -1.76
C VAL A 150 11.44 2.98 -0.29
N LEU A 151 12.00 2.11 0.56
CA LEU A 151 12.13 2.36 2.00
C LEU A 151 13.03 3.55 2.31
N GLU A 152 14.16 3.68 1.62
CA GLU A 152 15.06 4.83 1.74
C GLU A 152 14.39 6.13 1.30
N PHE A 153 13.66 6.11 0.18
CA PHE A 153 12.91 7.26 -0.30
C PHE A 153 11.84 7.71 0.71
N LEU A 154 11.24 6.76 1.43
CA LEU A 154 10.31 7.03 2.53
C LEU A 154 11.00 7.49 3.83
N GLY A 155 12.34 7.53 3.86
CA GLY A 155 13.14 8.06 4.98
C GLY A 155 13.64 7.03 5.99
N ASP A 156 13.50 5.73 5.71
CA ASP A 156 14.02 4.68 6.60
C ASP A 156 15.54 4.54 6.55
N GLU A 157 16.13 4.08 7.65
CA GLU A 157 17.51 3.60 7.66
C GLU A 157 17.53 2.16 7.13
N VAL A 158 17.97 1.98 5.89
CA VAL A 158 17.97 0.66 5.25
C VAL A 158 19.37 0.05 5.26
N ILE A 159 19.46 -1.19 5.73
CA ILE A 159 20.67 -2.00 5.71
C ILE A 159 20.45 -3.11 4.68
N ARG A 160 21.14 -3.00 3.54
CA ARG A 160 21.17 -4.05 2.52
C ARG A 160 22.12 -5.15 2.96
N GLN A 161 21.60 -6.34 3.21
CA GLN A 161 22.38 -7.50 3.58
C GLN A 161 22.50 -8.44 2.38
N ASN A 162 23.72 -8.65 1.91
CA ASN A 162 23.98 -9.69 0.93
C ASN A 162 24.44 -10.94 1.68
N HIS A 163 23.52 -11.87 1.93
CA HIS A 163 23.80 -13.09 2.69
C HIS A 163 24.45 -14.15 1.80
N VAL A 164 25.68 -13.85 1.38
CA VAL A 164 26.44 -14.70 0.45
C VAL A 164 26.66 -16.09 1.03
N GLY A 165 26.63 -17.11 0.16
CA GLY A 165 27.00 -18.47 0.52
C GLY A 165 28.53 -18.60 0.55
N ASP A 166 29.15 -18.11 1.61
CA ASP A 166 30.61 -18.11 1.84
C ASP A 166 31.08 -19.21 2.79
N TRP A 167 30.15 -20.03 3.30
CA TRP A 167 30.45 -21.13 4.20
C TRP A 167 29.87 -22.45 3.69
N GLY A 168 30.73 -23.37 3.24
CA GLY A 168 30.32 -24.71 2.82
C GLY A 168 31.48 -25.62 2.41
N THR A 169 31.20 -26.92 2.24
CA THR A 169 32.23 -27.94 1.94
C THR A 169 32.96 -27.71 0.62
N GLN A 170 32.34 -26.96 -0.31
CA GLN A 170 32.94 -26.58 -1.58
C GLN A 170 34.22 -25.74 -1.43
N PHE A 171 34.38 -25.01 -0.33
CA PHE A 171 35.61 -24.27 -0.05
C PHE A 171 36.81 -25.18 0.23
N GLY A 172 36.60 -26.37 0.80
CA GLY A 172 37.69 -27.33 1.02
C GLY A 172 38.30 -27.81 -0.29
N MET A 173 37.46 -28.09 -1.29
CA MET A 173 37.91 -28.47 -2.64
C MET A 173 38.65 -27.33 -3.33
N LEU A 174 38.12 -26.11 -3.24
CA LEU A 174 38.75 -24.92 -3.81
C LEU A 174 40.13 -24.64 -3.17
N LEU A 175 40.21 -24.64 -1.84
CA LEU A 175 41.47 -24.40 -1.13
C LEU A 175 42.52 -25.48 -1.44
N ALA A 176 42.13 -26.76 -1.46
CA ALA A 176 43.04 -27.85 -1.83
C ALA A 176 43.61 -27.65 -3.25
N TYR A 177 42.74 -27.33 -4.21
CA TYR A 177 43.17 -27.05 -5.59
C TYR A 177 44.15 -25.87 -5.67
N VAL A 178 43.90 -24.79 -4.94
CA VAL A 178 44.79 -23.61 -4.90
C VAL A 178 46.15 -23.94 -4.30
N MET A 179 46.18 -24.76 -3.24
CA MET A 179 47.43 -25.21 -2.62
C MET A 179 48.24 -26.13 -3.54
N GLU A 180 47.57 -26.96 -4.34
CA GLU A 180 48.20 -27.84 -5.34
C GLU A 180 48.68 -27.06 -6.59
N GLN A 181 48.01 -25.97 -6.95
CA GLN A 181 48.31 -25.16 -8.14
C GLN A 181 48.61 -23.67 -7.81
N PRO A 182 49.68 -23.38 -7.06
CA PRO A 182 49.97 -22.01 -6.61
C PRO A 182 50.31 -21.02 -7.74
N LYS A 183 50.59 -21.48 -8.96
CA LYS A 183 50.90 -20.64 -10.12
C LYS A 183 49.67 -20.24 -10.96
N GLY A 184 48.49 -20.84 -10.72
CA GLY A 184 47.27 -20.60 -11.51
C GLY A 184 46.46 -19.37 -11.10
N PHE A 185 46.81 -18.73 -9.97
CA PHE A 185 46.07 -17.61 -9.41
C PHE A 185 46.36 -16.25 -10.06
N ASP A 186 47.43 -16.14 -10.85
CA ASP A 186 47.83 -14.91 -11.54
C ASP A 186 47.22 -14.78 -12.97
N SER A 187 46.45 -15.78 -13.40
CA SER A 187 45.80 -15.79 -14.72
C SER A 187 44.43 -15.10 -14.65
N PRO A 188 44.19 -13.98 -15.37
CA PRO A 188 42.96 -13.19 -15.28
C PRO A 188 41.75 -13.80 -16.03
N GLU A 189 41.78 -15.09 -16.34
CA GLU A 189 40.71 -15.80 -17.05
C GLU A 189 39.93 -16.71 -16.10
N LEU A 190 39.25 -16.10 -15.13
CA LEU A 190 38.10 -16.64 -14.40
C LEU A 190 37.11 -15.50 -14.15
#